data_AF-A0AAJ2GMK4-F1
#
_entry.id   AF-A0AAJ2GMK4-F1
#
_cell.length_a   1.000
_cell.length_b   1.000
_cell.length_c   1.000
_cell.angle_alpha   90.00
_cell.angle_beta   90.00
_cell.angle_gamma   90.00
#
_symmetry.space_group_name_H-M   'P 1'
#
loop_
_entity.id
_entity.type
_entity.pdbx_description
1 polymer ?
#
loop_
_entity_poly.entity_id
_entity_poly.type
_entity_poly.pdbx_seq_one_letter_code
_entity_poly.pdbx_strand_id
1 'polypeptide(L)'
;MQVGIRIFVFAGLKGVGITQRYLGLIQERVIEPLAHELRVAGGNGNDDTVLSANELEVAWGLHGEIFYLAIRRWVYDMETPADLSPVIKTAVLQFLKGAASGMNSASTWNVIAQQ
;
A
#
# COMPACT_ATOMS: atom_id res chain seq x y z
N MET A 1 15.19 14.01 -5.53
CA MET A 1 14.43 12.87 -4.96
C MET A 1 15.24 11.57 -4.85
N GLN A 2 16.34 11.39 -5.59
CA GLN A 2 17.14 10.13 -5.65
C GLN A 2 17.78 9.72 -4.31
N VAL A 3 18.32 10.68 -3.55
CA VAL A 3 19.03 10.43 -2.29
C VAL A 3 18.08 10.08 -1.13
N GLY A 4 16.83 10.56 -1.18
CA GLY A 4 15.86 10.40 -0.08
C GLY A 4 15.48 8.94 0.18
N ILE A 5 15.29 8.14 -0.88
CA ILE A 5 14.91 6.73 -0.76
C ILE A 5 16.04 5.90 -0.14
N ARG A 6 17.29 6.12 -0.55
CA ARG A 6 18.44 5.41 0.04
C ARG A 6 18.60 5.72 1.53
N ILE A 7 18.47 6.99 1.91
CA ILE A 7 18.52 7.40 3.32
C ILE A 7 17.36 6.79 4.10
N PHE A 8 16.15 6.80 3.55
CA PHE A 8 14.97 6.21 4.17
C PHE A 8 15.14 4.71 4.44
N VAL A 9 15.63 3.95 3.45
CA VAL A 9 15.90 2.51 3.59
C VAL A 9 17.02 2.27 4.61
N PHE A 10 18.12 3.02 4.54
CA PHE A 10 19.22 2.91 5.49
C PHE A 10 18.78 3.21 6.93
N ALA A 11 17.98 4.27 7.13
CA ALA A 11 17.43 4.62 8.42
C ALA A 11 16.50 3.52 8.96
N GLY A 12 15.71 2.89 8.09
CA GLY A 12 14.87 1.74 8.44
C GLY A 12 15.68 0.54 8.89
N LEU A 13 16.72 0.17 8.14
CA LEU A 13 17.63 -0.94 8.49
C LEU A 13 18.39 -0.68 9.80
N LYS A 14 18.72 0.58 10.07
CA LYS A 14 19.43 0.98 11.30
C LYS A 14 18.51 1.18 12.50
N GLY A 15 17.19 1.06 12.32
CA GLY A 15 16.21 1.26 13.40
C GLY A 15 16.09 2.70 13.88
N VAL A 16 16.42 3.68 13.04
CA VAL A 16 16.33 5.11 13.39
C VAL A 16 14.88 5.57 13.26
N GLY A 17 14.35 6.20 14.31
CA GLY A 17 12.93 6.60 14.46
C GLY A 17 12.30 7.43 13.32
N ILE A 18 13.11 8.01 12.43
CA ILE A 18 12.62 8.81 11.30
C ILE A 18 11.79 8.00 10.32
N THR A 19 12.15 6.72 10.09
CA THR A 19 11.42 5.83 9.18
C THR A 19 10.06 5.48 9.76
N GLN A 20 9.98 5.16 11.05
CA GLN A 20 8.72 4.88 11.74
C GLN A 20 7.81 6.10 11.75
N ARG A 21 8.36 7.29 12.02
CA ARG A 21 7.58 8.55 11.97
C ARG A 21 7.01 8.82 10.59
N TYR A 22 7.80 8.60 9.53
CA TYR A 22 7.33 8.78 8.16
C TYR A 22 6.26 7.76 7.77
N LEU A 23 6.46 6.48 8.09
CA LEU A 23 5.45 5.44 7.81
C LEU A 23 4.16 5.67 8.59
N GLY A 24 4.24 6.20 9.82
CA GLY A 24 3.06 6.64 10.57
C GLY A 24 2.28 7.73 9.84
N LEU A 25 2.96 8.73 9.26
CA LEU A 25 2.30 9.76 8.45
C LEU A 25 1.69 9.20 7.16
N ILE A 26 2.35 8.23 6.52
CA ILE A 26 1.79 7.54 5.35
C ILE A 26 0.55 6.75 5.74
N GLN A 27 0.58 6.06 6.88
CA GLN A 27 -0.57 5.34 7.39
C GLN A 27 -1.76 6.27 7.58
N GLU A 28 -1.58 7.34 8.36
CA GLU A 28 -2.62 8.31 8.70
C GLU A 28 -3.17 9.05 7.47
N ARG A 29 -2.30 9.44 6.52
CA ARG A 29 -2.70 10.34 5.43
C ARG A 29 -3.02 9.67 4.11
N VAL A 30 -2.63 8.41 3.95
CA VAL A 30 -2.77 7.69 2.68
C VAL A 30 -3.46 6.36 2.89
N ILE A 31 -2.95 5.51 3.78
CA ILE A 31 -3.41 4.13 3.92
C ILE A 31 -4.81 4.07 4.53
N GLU A 32 -5.02 4.74 5.67
CA GLU A 32 -6.32 4.75 6.35
C GLU A 32 -7.42 5.39 5.48
N PRO A 33 -7.23 6.59 4.88
CA PRO A 33 -8.21 7.16 3.96
C PRO A 33 -8.51 6.24 2.76
N LEU A 34 -7.48 5.66 2.14
CA LEU A 34 -7.66 4.74 1.01
C LEU A 34 -8.45 3.49 1.43
N ALA A 35 -8.14 2.90 2.58
CA ALA A 35 -8.82 1.72 3.07
C ALA A 35 -10.30 1.98 3.37
N HIS A 36 -10.65 3.15 3.94
CA HIS A 36 -12.04 3.56 4.12
C HIS A 36 -12.79 3.68 2.79
N GLU A 37 -12.22 4.36 1.79
CA GLU A 37 -12.85 4.51 0.48
C GLU A 37 -13.05 3.16 -0.22
N LEU A 38 -12.06 2.27 -0.12
CA LEU A 38 -12.14 0.92 -0.68
C LEU A 38 -13.18 0.04 0.02
N ARG A 39 -13.35 0.17 1.34
CA ARG A 39 -14.41 -0.50 2.11
C ARG A 39 -15.79 -0.07 1.61
N VAL A 40 -15.99 1.24 1.44
CA VAL A 40 -17.24 1.80 0.91
C VAL A 40 -17.50 1.28 -0.51
N ALA A 41 -16.48 1.31 -1.37
CA ALA A 41 -16.56 0.79 -2.74
C ALA A 41 -16.82 -0.72 -2.81
N GLY A 42 -16.37 -1.48 -1.80
CA GLY A 42 -16.60 -2.93 -1.64
C GLY A 42 -17.99 -3.33 -1.16
N GLY A 43 -18.84 -2.35 -0.79
CA GLY A 43 -20.21 -2.59 -0.34
C GLY A 43 -20.36 -2.85 1.17
N ASN A 44 -19.29 -2.67 1.96
CA ASN A 44 -19.31 -2.96 3.39
C ASN A 44 -19.84 -1.78 4.24
N GLY A 45 -20.37 -0.75 3.58
CA GLY A 45 -20.89 0.46 4.22
C GLY A 45 -19.79 1.38 4.77
N ASN A 46 -20.21 2.56 5.22
CA ASN A 46 -19.36 3.51 5.94
C ASN A 46 -19.59 3.37 7.45
N ASP A 47 -19.54 2.14 7.96
CA ASP A 47 -19.59 1.96 9.39
C ASP A 47 -18.34 2.63 9.98
N ASP A 48 -18.53 3.51 10.98
CA ASP A 48 -17.49 4.15 11.82
C ASP A 48 -16.68 3.12 12.65
N THR A 49 -16.70 1.85 12.21
CA THR A 49 -15.94 0.76 12.77
C THR A 49 -14.48 0.86 12.36
N VAL A 50 -13.62 0.45 13.29
CA VAL A 50 -12.17 0.43 13.08
C VAL A 50 -11.82 -0.42 11.85
N LEU A 51 -10.85 0.05 11.05
CA LEU A 51 -10.30 -0.72 9.94
C LEU A 51 -9.65 -1.99 10.47
N SER A 52 -9.99 -3.14 9.88
CA SER A 52 -9.31 -4.39 10.18
C SER A 52 -7.89 -4.36 9.63
N ALA A 53 -7.00 -5.18 10.20
CA ALA A 53 -5.64 -5.33 9.69
C ALA A 53 -5.63 -5.71 8.20
N ASN A 54 -6.52 -6.60 7.76
CA ASN A 54 -6.60 -6.99 6.36
C ASN A 54 -6.96 -5.83 5.44
N GLU A 55 -7.89 -4.95 5.84
CA GLU A 55 -8.26 -3.78 5.03
C GLU A 55 -7.11 -2.78 4.91
N LEU A 56 -6.36 -2.58 6.00
CA LEU A 56 -5.14 -1.78 5.98
C LEU A 56 -4.09 -2.42 5.06
N GLU A 57 -3.90 -3.74 5.10
CA GLU A 57 -2.95 -4.43 4.23
C GLU A 57 -3.34 -4.35 2.75
N VAL A 58 -4.63 -4.37 2.41
CA VAL A 58 -5.08 -4.10 1.03
C VAL A 58 -4.60 -2.72 0.57
N ALA A 59 -4.78 -1.67 1.38
CA ALA A 59 -4.30 -0.34 1.05
C ALA A 59 -2.75 -0.24 1.01
N TRP A 60 -2.05 -0.91 1.94
CA TRP A 60 -0.59 -1.03 1.92
C TRP A 60 -0.06 -1.73 0.66
N GLY A 61 -0.83 -2.64 0.05
CA GLY A 61 -0.49 -3.28 -1.22
C GLY A 61 -0.16 -2.28 -2.33
N LEU A 62 -0.96 -1.23 -2.48
CA LEU A 62 -0.70 -0.17 -3.46
C LEU A 62 0.58 0.61 -3.13
N HIS A 63 0.78 0.95 -1.85
CA HIS A 63 2.01 1.62 -1.42
C HIS A 63 3.24 0.76 -1.74
N GLY A 64 3.18 -0.55 -1.45
CA GLY A 64 4.25 -1.49 -1.73
C GLY A 64 4.61 -1.57 -3.21
N GLU A 65 3.62 -1.65 -4.09
CA GLU A 65 3.83 -1.69 -5.54
C GLU A 65 4.56 -0.43 -6.05
N ILE A 66 4.08 0.76 -5.66
CA ILE A 66 4.68 2.03 -6.07
C ILE A 66 6.06 2.22 -5.43
N PHE A 67 6.19 1.93 -4.14
CA PHE A 67 7.45 2.06 -3.40
C PHE A 67 8.52 1.14 -3.95
N TYR A 68 8.15 -0.07 -4.41
CA TYR A 68 9.09 -0.98 -5.04
C TYR A 68 9.68 -0.43 -6.35
N LEU A 69 8.94 0.40 -7.10
CA LEU A 69 9.53 1.13 -8.25
C LEU A 69 10.66 2.05 -7.80
N ALA A 70 10.48 2.75 -6.68
CA ALA A 70 11.50 3.63 -6.11
C ALA A 70 12.71 2.83 -5.61
N ILE A 71 12.50 1.67 -5.01
CA ILE A 71 13.58 0.75 -4.60
C ILE A 71 14.36 0.27 -5.81
N ARG A 72 13.69 -0.27 -6.84
CA ARG A 72 14.37 -0.76 -8.05
C ARG A 72 15.23 0.32 -8.70
N ARG A 73 14.66 1.50 -8.89
CA ARG A 73 15.35 2.62 -9.54
C ARG A 73 16.48 3.18 -8.70
N TRP A 74 16.23 3.46 -7.42
CA TRP A 74 17.17 4.26 -6.63
C TRP A 74 18.06 3.42 -5.73
N VAL A 75 17.65 2.24 -5.27
CA VAL A 75 18.46 1.40 -4.38
C VAL A 75 19.22 0.35 -5.17
N TYR A 76 18.54 -0.36 -6.08
CA TYR A 76 19.15 -1.45 -6.84
C TYR A 76 19.77 -1.01 -8.16
N ASP A 77 19.64 0.26 -8.52
CA ASP A 77 20.16 0.83 -9.77
C ASP A 77 19.67 0.07 -11.03
N MET A 78 18.46 -0.49 -10.95
CA MET A 78 17.84 -1.19 -12.06
C MET A 78 17.28 -0.19 -13.08
N GLU A 79 17.38 -0.55 -14.36
CA GLU A 79 16.75 0.22 -15.41
C GLU A 79 15.23 0.26 -15.22
N THR A 80 14.69 1.47 -15.23
CA THR A 80 13.24 1.75 -15.15
C THR A 80 12.89 2.78 -16.21
N PRO A 81 11.64 2.81 -16.71
CA PRO A 81 11.21 3.83 -17.66
C PRO A 81 11.55 5.24 -17.18
N ALA A 82 12.00 6.10 -18.10
CA ALA A 82 12.32 7.49 -17.77
C ALA A 82 11.11 8.23 -17.21
N ASP A 83 9.95 8.03 -17.83
CA ASP A 83 8.64 8.47 -17.36
C ASP A 83 7.93 7.34 -16.61
N LEU A 84 7.70 7.55 -15.30
CA LEU A 84 6.99 6.60 -14.44
C LEU A 84 5.48 6.85 -14.40
N SER A 85 4.98 7.97 -14.91
CA SER A 85 3.55 8.29 -14.92
C SER A 85 2.66 7.19 -15.53
N PRO A 86 2.97 6.61 -16.71
CA PRO A 86 2.16 5.54 -17.27
C PRO A 86 2.22 4.25 -16.43
N VAL A 87 3.36 3.97 -15.81
CA VAL A 87 3.56 2.80 -14.93
C VAL A 87 2.71 2.93 -13.67
N ILE A 88 2.80 4.08 -13.00
CA ILE A 88 2.03 4.38 -11.78
C ILE A 88 0.53 4.37 -12.07
N LYS A 89 0.10 4.98 -13.20
CA LYS A 89 -1.31 4.96 -13.60
C LYS A 89 -1.81 3.54 -13.80
N THR A 90 -1.01 2.69 -14.43
CA THR A 90 -1.36 1.28 -14.67
C THR A 90 -1.46 0.52 -13.35
N ALA A 91 -0.50 0.69 -12.44
CA ALA A 91 -0.51 0.09 -11.10
C ALA A 91 -1.79 0.46 -10.33
N VAL A 92 -2.13 1.76 -10.26
CA VAL A 92 -3.36 2.23 -9.60
C VAL A 92 -4.61 1.61 -10.23
N LEU A 93 -4.70 1.60 -11.56
CA LEU A 93 -5.87 1.01 -12.25
C LEU A 93 -5.99 -0.51 -12.02
N GLN A 94 -4.87 -1.23 -12.02
CA GLN A 94 -4.85 -2.67 -11.75
C GLN A 94 -5.25 -2.96 -10.30
N PHE A 95 -4.69 -2.21 -9.36
CA PHE A 95 -5.03 -2.28 -7.95
C PHE A 95 -6.53 -2.06 -7.72
N LEU A 96 -7.08 -0.93 -8.21
CA LEU A 96 -8.49 -0.59 -7.98
C LEU A 96 -9.48 -1.62 -8.55
N LYS A 97 -9.13 -2.32 -9.63
CA LYS A 97 -9.97 -3.38 -10.20
C LYS A 97 -10.15 -4.58 -9.26
N GLY A 98 -9.19 -4.86 -8.38
CA GLY A 98 -9.23 -6.00 -7.44
C GLY A 98 -9.41 -5.61 -5.98
N ALA A 99 -9.11 -4.36 -5.62
CA ALA A 99 -9.04 -3.91 -4.24
C ALA A 99 -10.38 -4.03 -3.49
N ALA A 100 -11.50 -3.68 -4.12
CA ALA A 100 -12.83 -3.77 -3.52
C ALA A 100 -13.21 -5.23 -3.17
N SER A 101 -12.88 -6.20 -4.03
CA SER A 101 -13.06 -7.62 -3.73
C SER A 101 -12.15 -8.08 -2.59
N GLY A 102 -10.92 -7.56 -2.54
CA GLY A 102 -9.95 -7.80 -1.48
C GLY A 102 -10.48 -7.50 -0.08
N MET A 103 -11.27 -6.43 0.06
CA MET A 103 -11.87 -6.01 1.33
C MET A 103 -12.82 -7.04 1.95
N ASN A 104 -13.44 -7.89 1.11
CA ASN A 104 -14.47 -8.84 1.55
C ASN A 104 -13.91 -10.25 1.84
N SER A 105 -12.67 -10.51 1.42
CA SER A 105 -12.04 -11.83 1.41
C SER A 105 -11.77 -12.42 2.80
N ALA A 106 -11.70 -11.59 3.85
CA ALA A 106 -11.52 -12.06 5.23
C ALA A 106 -12.67 -12.96 5.71
N SER A 107 -13.87 -12.80 5.13
CA SER A 107 -15.02 -13.67 5.39
C SER A 107 -14.95 -15.02 4.66
N THR A 108 -14.31 -15.06 3.47
CA THR A 108 -14.36 -16.21 2.57
C THR A 108 -13.33 -17.28 2.90
N TRP A 109 -12.14 -16.90 3.40
CA TRP A 109 -11.11 -17.87 3.79
C TRP A 109 -11.51 -18.72 5.01
N ASN A 110 -12.33 -18.18 5.92
CA ASN A 110 -12.88 -18.94 7.04
C ASN A 110 -13.83 -20.06 6.60
N VAL A 111 -14.46 -19.93 5.42
CA VAL A 111 -15.36 -20.95 4.86
C VAL A 111 -14.58 -22.08 4.17
N ILE A 112 -13.43 -21.78 3.56
CA ILE A 112 -12.59 -22.76 2.84
C ILE A 112 -11.65 -23.50 3.79
N ALA A 113 -11.14 -22.84 4.84
CA ALA A 113 -10.24 -23.46 5.81
C ALA A 113 -10.94 -24.41 6.83
N GLN A 114 -12.28 -24.50 6.79
CA GLN A 114 -13.09 -25.38 7.64
C GLN A 114 -13.72 -26.57 6.86
N GLN A 115 -13.33 -26.78 5.60
CA GLN A 115 -13.69 -27.95 4.79
C GLN A 115 -12.46 -28.81 4.53
#